data_AF-A0A1E5VER0-F1
#
_entry.id   AF-A0A1E5VER0-F1
#
_cell.length_a   1.000
_cell.length_b   1.000
_cell.length_c   1.000
_cell.angle_alpha   90.00
_cell.angle_beta   90.00
_cell.angle_gamma   90.00
#
_symmetry.space_group_name_H-M   'P 1'
#
loop_
_entity.id
_entity.type
_entity.pdbx_description
1 polymer ?
#
loop_
_entity_poly.entity_id
_entity_poly.type
_entity_poly.pdbx_seq_one_letter_code
_entity_poly.pdbx_strand_id
1 'polypeptide(L)'
;LSVLTDSTEALEFGQKKLTSFGNVHKYVKKLEDVMALLAYEEPEKSPMFHLLSPEYRQNVADSLNRAVLAHANLPAYSSLERVVQQATVVRQYLQQEVGKDSYPPFSLKAFLSK
;
A
#
# COMPACT_ATOMS: atom_id res chain seq x y z
N LEU A 1 -28.51 -18.32 -9.52
CA LEU A 1 -29.35 -17.21 -9.00
C LEU A 1 -28.64 -16.42 -7.89
N SER A 2 -27.89 -17.05 -6.97
CA SER A 2 -27.13 -16.34 -5.91
C SER A 2 -25.88 -15.57 -6.40
N VAL A 3 -25.20 -16.01 -7.46
CA VAL A 3 -23.98 -15.33 -7.98
C VAL A 3 -24.31 -14.01 -8.71
N LEU A 4 -25.49 -13.94 -9.32
CA LEU A 4 -25.96 -12.75 -10.04
C LEU A 4 -26.36 -11.61 -9.10
N THR A 5 -26.86 -11.92 -7.90
CA THR A 5 -27.25 -10.91 -6.89
C THR A 5 -26.03 -10.18 -6.31
N ASP A 6 -24.92 -10.89 -6.07
CA ASP A 6 -23.67 -10.30 -5.57
C ASP A 6 -23.06 -9.28 -6.55
N SER A 7 -23.15 -9.56 -7.86
CA SER A 7 -22.56 -8.68 -8.89
C SER A 7 -23.33 -7.37 -9.03
N THR A 8 -24.67 -7.41 -8.95
CA THR A 8 -25.51 -6.20 -8.98
C THR A 8 -25.31 -5.34 -7.74
N GLU A 9 -25.23 -5.93 -6.54
CA GLU A 9 -25.00 -5.18 -5.30
C GLU A 9 -23.60 -4.52 -5.30
N ALA A 10 -22.58 -5.23 -5.76
CA ALA A 10 -21.23 -4.68 -5.87
C ALA A 10 -21.15 -3.53 -6.89
N LEU A 11 -21.90 -3.62 -7.99
CA LEU A 11 -21.99 -2.57 -9.00
C LEU A 11 -22.71 -1.32 -8.46
N GLU A 12 -23.83 -1.49 -7.75
CA GLU A 12 -24.52 -0.39 -7.07
C GLU A 12 -23.64 0.29 -6.02
N PHE A 13 -22.90 -0.50 -5.24
CA PHE A 13 -21.92 0.03 -4.28
C PHE A 13 -20.86 0.88 -4.99
N GLY A 14 -20.28 0.36 -6.09
CA GLY A 14 -19.31 1.06 -6.90
C GLY A 14 -19.84 2.40 -7.40
N GLN A 15 -21.03 2.41 -8.00
CA GLN A 15 -21.66 3.64 -8.50
C GLN A 15 -21.93 4.64 -7.36
N LYS A 16 -22.44 4.19 -6.22
CA LYS A 16 -22.82 5.08 -5.11
C LYS A 16 -21.61 5.65 -4.36
N LYS A 17 -20.53 4.87 -4.20
CA LYS A 17 -19.40 5.22 -3.33
C LYS A 17 -18.15 5.63 -4.08
N LEU A 18 -17.95 5.16 -5.32
CA LEU A 18 -16.70 5.33 -6.05
C LEU A 18 -16.77 6.40 -7.15
N THR A 19 -17.96 6.78 -7.62
CA THR A 19 -18.14 7.77 -8.70
C THR A 19 -17.47 9.12 -8.41
N SER A 20 -17.50 9.58 -7.15
CA SER A 20 -16.82 10.83 -6.75
C SER A 20 -15.30 10.79 -6.95
N PHE A 21 -14.70 9.60 -6.92
CA PHE A 21 -13.27 9.40 -7.14
C PHE A 21 -12.91 9.20 -8.62
N GLY A 22 -13.88 8.96 -9.50
CA GLY A 22 -13.68 8.76 -10.94
C GLY A 22 -13.13 9.99 -11.67
N ASN A 23 -13.29 11.19 -11.09
CA ASN A 23 -12.72 12.43 -11.64
C ASN A 23 -11.29 12.72 -11.15
N VAL A 24 -10.77 11.91 -10.22
CA VAL A 24 -9.43 12.10 -9.66
C VAL A 24 -8.47 11.14 -10.38
N HIS A 25 -7.66 11.69 -11.28
CA HIS A 25 -6.76 10.93 -12.17
C HIS A 25 -5.90 9.88 -11.45
N LYS A 26 -5.45 10.19 -10.22
CA LYS A 26 -4.67 9.27 -9.37
C LYS A 26 -5.41 7.97 -9.03
N TYR A 27 -6.74 7.99 -8.97
CA TYR A 27 -7.56 6.85 -8.54
C TYR A 27 -8.23 6.11 -9.70
N VAL A 28 -8.35 6.71 -10.89
CA VAL A 28 -9.02 6.12 -12.05
C VAL A 28 -8.53 4.71 -12.34
N LYS A 29 -7.22 4.52 -12.52
CA LYS A 29 -6.65 3.19 -12.80
C LYS A 29 -7.00 2.16 -11.73
N LYS A 30 -6.92 2.55 -10.44
CA LYS A 30 -7.23 1.65 -9.33
C LYS A 30 -8.71 1.28 -9.30
N LEU A 31 -9.59 2.20 -9.68
CA LEU A 31 -11.02 1.93 -9.81
C LEU A 31 -11.28 0.98 -10.97
N GLU A 32 -10.66 1.19 -12.13
CA GLU A 32 -10.75 0.29 -13.29
C GLU A 32 -10.30 -1.13 -12.93
N ASP A 33 -9.16 -1.28 -12.25
CA ASP A 33 -8.61 -2.57 -11.84
C ASP A 33 -9.57 -3.32 -10.89
N VAL A 34 -10.20 -2.62 -9.94
CA VAL A 34 -11.19 -3.22 -9.03
C VAL A 34 -12.51 -3.54 -9.75
N MET A 35 -13.00 -2.64 -10.60
CA MET A 35 -14.24 -2.84 -11.35
C MET A 35 -14.11 -3.98 -12.37
N ALA A 36 -12.91 -4.21 -12.91
CA ALA A 36 -12.64 -5.33 -13.79
C ALA A 36 -12.91 -6.70 -13.14
N LEU A 37 -12.85 -6.80 -11.80
CA LEU A 37 -13.19 -8.03 -11.08
C LEU A 37 -14.67 -8.42 -11.24
N LEU A 38 -15.56 -7.44 -11.45
CA LEU A 38 -17.00 -7.68 -11.64
C LEU A 38 -17.33 -8.32 -12.99
N ALA A 39 -16.41 -8.28 -13.95
CA ALA A 39 -16.60 -8.87 -15.27
C ALA A 39 -16.40 -10.39 -15.30
N TYR A 40 -15.93 -10.99 -14.19
CA TYR A 40 -15.61 -12.41 -14.08
C TYR A 40 -16.57 -13.09 -13.11
N GLU A 41 -17.09 -14.25 -13.51
CA GLU A 41 -17.92 -15.10 -12.62
C GLU A 41 -17.12 -15.62 -11.42
N GLU A 42 -15.85 -15.95 -11.65
CA GLU A 42 -14.86 -16.28 -10.61
C GLU A 42 -13.78 -15.19 -10.59
N PRO A 43 -13.83 -14.23 -9.64
CA PRO A 43 -12.93 -13.08 -9.65
C PRO A 43 -11.46 -13.46 -9.37
N GLU A 44 -11.20 -14.66 -8.82
CA GLU A 44 -9.86 -15.24 -8.69
C GLU A 44 -9.20 -15.62 -10.02
N LYS A 45 -9.99 -15.77 -11.09
CA LYS A 45 -9.47 -16.03 -12.45
C LYS A 45 -9.17 -14.74 -13.22
N SER A 46 -9.53 -13.59 -12.67
CA SER A 46 -9.25 -12.29 -13.28
C SER A 46 -7.75 -12.01 -13.33
N PRO A 47 -7.24 -11.28 -14.34
CA PRO A 47 -5.90 -10.69 -14.28
C PRO A 47 -5.66 -9.83 -13.03
N MET A 48 -6.74 -9.33 -12.41
CA MET A 48 -6.71 -8.51 -11.19
C MET A 48 -6.87 -9.32 -9.90
N PHE A 49 -6.78 -10.66 -9.93
CA PHE A 49 -6.97 -11.53 -8.75
C PHE A 49 -6.07 -11.18 -7.56
N HIS A 50 -4.89 -10.61 -7.81
CA HIS A 50 -3.95 -10.19 -6.77
C HIS A 50 -4.56 -9.16 -5.80
N LEU A 51 -5.56 -8.39 -6.23
CA LEU A 51 -6.33 -7.46 -5.39
C LEU A 51 -7.20 -8.18 -4.33
N LEU A 52 -7.49 -9.47 -4.53
CA LEU A 52 -8.23 -10.30 -3.58
C LEU A 52 -7.32 -11.01 -2.58
N SER A 53 -6.01 -10.97 -2.79
CA SER A 53 -5.05 -11.69 -1.96
C SER A 53 -5.08 -11.24 -0.50
N PRO A 54 -4.80 -12.13 0.47
CA PRO A 54 -4.71 -11.77 1.87
C PRO A 54 -3.68 -10.65 2.12
N GLU A 55 -2.54 -10.70 1.42
CA GLU A 55 -1.49 -9.70 1.50
C GLU A 55 -1.96 -8.31 1.06
N TYR A 56 -2.67 -8.22 -0.07
CA TYR A 56 -3.22 -6.95 -0.53
C TYR A 56 -4.27 -6.40 0.46
N ARG A 57 -5.14 -7.26 1.00
CA ARG A 57 -6.13 -6.85 2.03
C ARG A 57 -5.44 -6.31 3.28
N GLN A 58 -4.38 -6.97 3.74
CA GLN A 58 -3.58 -6.51 4.88
C GLN A 58 -2.96 -5.14 4.59
N ASN A 59 -2.37 -4.95 3.41
CA ASN A 59 -1.80 -3.66 3.00
C ASN A 59 -2.84 -2.53 2.99
N VAL A 60 -4.07 -2.82 2.55
CA VAL A 60 -5.19 -1.86 2.59
C VAL A 60 -5.58 -1.53 4.04
N ALA A 61 -5.70 -2.56 4.90
CA ALA A 61 -6.02 -2.38 6.31
C ALA A 61 -4.95 -1.55 7.03
N ASP A 62 -3.67 -1.85 6.82
CA ASP A 62 -2.56 -1.09 7.39
C ASP A 62 -2.57 0.37 6.92
N SER A 63 -2.78 0.59 5.62
CA SER A 63 -2.87 1.93 5.05
C SER A 63 -4.03 2.73 5.65
N LEU A 64 -5.19 2.09 5.85
CA LEU A 64 -6.35 2.69 6.49
C LEU A 64 -6.07 3.01 7.96
N ASN A 65 -5.53 2.05 8.72
CA ASN A 65 -5.17 2.22 10.13
C ASN A 65 -4.22 3.41 10.31
N ARG A 66 -3.20 3.52 9.45
CA ARG A 66 -2.26 4.65 9.43
C ARG A 66 -2.96 5.98 9.16
N ALA A 67 -3.88 6.02 8.21
CA ALA A 67 -4.63 7.23 7.88
C ALA A 67 -5.53 7.67 9.06
N VAL A 68 -6.18 6.73 9.73
CA VAL A 68 -7.00 7.00 10.93
C VAL A 68 -6.13 7.55 12.07
N LEU A 69 -4.99 6.93 12.35
CA LEU A 69 -4.05 7.41 13.37
C LEU A 69 -3.54 8.82 13.05
N ALA A 70 -3.15 9.07 11.80
CA ALA A 70 -2.70 10.39 11.35
C ALA A 70 -3.80 11.45 11.49
N HIS A 71 -5.05 11.10 11.15
CA HIS A 71 -6.19 12.00 11.34
C HIS A 71 -6.45 12.31 12.82
N ALA A 72 -6.19 11.36 13.71
CA ALA A 72 -6.26 11.55 15.17
C ALA A 72 -5.01 12.24 15.77
N ASN A 73 -4.07 12.72 14.95
CA ASN A 73 -2.76 13.26 15.37
C ASN A 73 -1.92 12.27 16.20
N LEU A 74 -2.15 10.97 16.01
CA LEU A 74 -1.37 9.90 16.62
C LEU A 74 -0.26 9.42 15.67
N PRO A 75 0.82 8.82 16.20
CA PRO A 75 1.88 8.27 15.37
C PRO A 75 1.34 7.17 14.44
N ALA A 76 1.43 7.38 13.12
CA ALA A 76 1.01 6.38 12.13
C ALA A 76 1.90 5.12 12.12
N TYR A 77 3.10 5.20 12.68
CA TYR A 77 4.04 4.07 12.79
C TYR A 77 4.47 3.95 14.25
N SER A 78 4.61 2.71 14.71
CA SER A 78 5.24 2.42 15.99
C SER A 78 6.72 2.86 15.97
N SER A 79 7.27 3.11 17.15
CA SER A 79 8.69 3.47 17.30
C SER A 79 9.61 2.39 16.69
N LEU A 80 9.25 1.12 16.83
CA LEU A 80 10.02 0.01 16.27
C LEU A 80 10.00 0.01 14.74
N GLU A 81 8.83 0.15 14.12
CA GLU A 81 8.71 0.22 12.65
C GLU A 81 9.53 1.37 12.07
N ARG A 82 9.52 2.54 12.73
CA ARG A 82 10.34 3.69 12.32
C ARG A 82 11.83 3.36 12.35
N VAL A 83 12.31 2.75 13.43
CA VAL A 83 13.71 2.35 13.56
C VAL A 83 14.08 1.32 12.50
N VAL A 84 13.22 0.33 12.24
CA VAL A 84 13.44 -0.68 11.19
C VAL A 84 13.48 -0.05 9.80
N GLN A 85 12.58 0.88 9.48
CA GLN A 85 12.59 1.62 8.22
C GLN A 85 13.88 2.42 8.05
N GLN A 86 14.27 3.18 9.07
CA GLN A 86 15.51 3.96 9.06
C GLN A 86 16.75 3.08 8.87
N ALA A 87 16.85 1.98 9.63
CA ALA A 87 17.95 1.04 9.51
C ALA A 87 17.99 0.38 8.11
N THR A 88 16.82 0.08 7.54
CA THR A 88 16.72 -0.49 6.18
C THR A 88 17.24 0.48 5.12
N VAL A 89 16.82 1.74 5.18
CA VAL A 89 17.27 2.80 4.25
C VAL A 89 18.77 3.05 4.39
N VAL A 90 19.26 3.18 5.63
CA VAL A 90 20.71 3.38 5.89
C VAL A 90 21.52 2.20 5.34
N ARG A 91 21.08 0.96 5.57
CA ARG A 91 21.74 -0.23 5.03
C ARG A 91 21.76 -0.21 3.49
N GLN A 92 20.64 0.08 2.85
CA GLN A 92 20.54 0.15 1.39
C GLN A 92 21.44 1.23 0.80
N TYR A 93 21.46 2.41 1.42
CA TYR A 93 22.31 3.53 1.01
C TYR A 93 23.80 3.14 1.08
N LEU A 94 24.24 2.62 2.24
CA LEU A 94 25.62 2.18 2.41
C LEU A 94 26.00 1.04 1.44
N GLN A 95 25.09 0.10 1.16
CA GLN A 95 25.34 -0.96 0.16
C GLN A 95 25.47 -0.41 -1.27
N GLN A 96 24.71 0.62 -1.64
CA GLN A 96 24.86 1.28 -2.94
C GLN A 96 26.18 2.05 -3.05
N GLU A 97 26.65 2.68 -1.96
CA GLU A 97 27.93 3.40 -1.95
C GLU A 97 29.15 2.47 -1.99
N VAL A 98 29.06 1.25 -1.47
CA VAL A 98 30.13 0.24 -1.59
C VAL A 98 30.43 -0.13 -3.06
N GLY A 99 29.51 0.14 -4.00
CA GLY A 99 29.71 -0.08 -5.43
C GLY A 99 30.34 1.10 -6.21
N LYS A 100 30.45 2.29 -5.61
CA LYS A 100 30.99 3.51 -6.26
C LYS A 100 31.82 4.31 -5.25
N ASP A 101 33.11 4.05 -5.27
CA ASP A 101 34.18 4.78 -4.56
C ASP A 101 34.14 4.71 -3.02
N SER A 102 35.25 4.24 -2.47
CA SER A 102 35.47 3.82 -1.09
C SER A 102 35.34 4.97 -0.07
N TYR A 103 34.15 5.26 0.43
CA TYR A 103 33.96 6.04 1.66
C TYR A 103 34.18 5.15 2.90
N PRO A 104 34.75 5.69 4.00
CA PRO A 104 34.88 4.94 5.23
C PRO A 104 33.49 4.51 5.74
N PRO A 105 33.34 3.28 6.23
CA PRO A 105 32.07 2.80 6.75
C PRO A 105 31.55 3.71 7.87
N PHE A 106 30.24 3.90 7.93
CA PHE A 106 29.60 4.69 8.98
C PHE A 106 30.05 4.21 10.37
N SER A 107 30.63 5.12 11.15
CA SER A 107 31.03 4.88 12.54
C SER A 107 30.15 5.68 13.48
N LEU A 108 29.29 4.97 14.23
CA LEU A 108 28.42 5.56 15.25
C LEU A 108 29.24 6.32 16.32
N LYS A 109 30.42 5.81 16.68
CA LYS A 109 31.33 6.47 17.62
C LYS A 109 31.84 7.83 17.09
N ALA A 110 32.09 7.95 15.79
CA ALA A 110 32.56 9.19 15.16
C ALA A 110 31.43 10.23 15.02
N PHE A 111 30.19 9.81 14.85
CA PHE A 111 29.03 10.71 14.83
C PHE A 111 28.70 11.28 16.21
N LEU A 112 28.77 10.45 17.26
CA LEU A 112 28.45 10.84 18.64
C LEU A 112 29.55 11.66 19.33
N SER A 113 30.72 11.78 18.72
CA SER A 113 31.84 12.59 19.22
C SER A 113 31.91 13.98 18.60
N LYS A 114 30.89 14.36 17.80
CA LYS A 114 30.68 15.72 17.28
C LYS A 114 29.72 16.51 18.16
#